data_AF-A0A0J9XYN8-F1
#
_entry.id   AF-A0A0J9XYN8-F1
#
_cell.length_a   1.000
_cell.length_b   1.000
_cell.length_c   1.000
_cell.angle_alpha   90.00
_cell.angle_beta   90.00
_cell.angle_gamma   90.00
#
_symmetry.space_group_name_H-M   'P 1'
#
loop_
_entity.id
_entity.type
_entity.pdbx_description
1 polymer ?
#
loop_
_entity_poly.entity_id
_entity_poly.type
_entity_poly.pdbx_seq_one_letter_code
_entity_poly.pdbx_strand_id
1 'polypeptide(L)'
;MIRLHLLLSVILWISRTVDAVLLRKKHELLMDDVPCYICAAEWKLQSGGRKIVTERAKLIEDEDKCEATVVREVKNTLTMMQPESWQNTAIDGFTLKRDTEEFLNEDQNSLSLEQFRKKLTILSSRWDKYRIQQDFNKWTTLRHWLRLPALRFRLQVLEKDLKNGKQSRRLRRILHRVKQVQNILQNVKKKLQDVYAIFHLEGKSVYSEMVLRKRFAAAIDHKLLQSRH
;
A
#
# COMPACT_ATOMS: atom_id res chain seq x y z
N MET A 1 -37.60 2.01 -39.64
CA MET A 1 -36.38 1.16 -39.55
C MET A 1 -35.15 1.92 -39.06
N ILE A 2 -34.84 3.14 -39.55
CA ILE A 2 -33.62 3.90 -39.21
C ILE A 2 -33.48 4.24 -37.71
N ARG A 3 -34.57 4.59 -37.01
CA ARG A 3 -34.51 4.95 -35.57
C ARG A 3 -34.11 3.79 -34.65
N LEU A 4 -34.47 2.55 -35.00
CA LEU A 4 -34.15 1.37 -34.18
C LEU A 4 -32.65 1.03 -34.25
N HIS A 5 -32.05 1.17 -35.45
CA HIS A 5 -30.60 0.93 -35.63
C HIS A 5 -29.74 1.95 -34.87
N LEU A 6 -30.15 3.21 -34.82
CA LEU A 6 -29.45 4.24 -34.04
C LEU A 6 -29.50 3.98 -32.53
N LEU A 7 -30.63 3.52 -32.00
CA LEU A 7 -30.73 3.15 -30.58
C LEU A 7 -29.85 1.93 -30.26
N LEU A 8 -29.88 0.90 -31.10
CA LEU A 8 -29.03 -0.28 -30.94
C LEU A 8 -27.54 0.04 -31.01
N SER A 9 -27.11 0.94 -31.92
CA SER A 9 -25.70 1.33 -32.02
C SER A 9 -25.22 2.11 -30.81
N VAL A 10 -26.05 3.01 -30.26
CA VAL A 10 -25.73 3.74 -29.02
C VAL A 10 -25.64 2.80 -27.83
N ILE A 11 -26.58 1.85 -27.69
CA ILE A 11 -26.53 0.85 -26.60
C ILE A 11 -25.29 -0.03 -26.72
N LEU A 12 -24.99 -0.55 -27.93
CA LEU A 12 -23.77 -1.35 -28.16
C LEU A 12 -22.49 -0.56 -27.90
N TRP A 13 -22.47 0.75 -28.19
CA TRP A 13 -21.33 1.61 -27.93
C TRP A 13 -21.17 1.90 -26.43
N ILE A 14 -22.27 2.13 -25.70
CA ILE A 14 -22.25 2.27 -24.23
C ILE A 14 -21.80 0.95 -23.60
N SER A 15 -22.33 -0.20 -24.02
CA SER A 15 -21.89 -1.50 -23.49
C SER A 15 -20.41 -1.75 -23.78
N ARG A 16 -19.93 -1.50 -25.00
CA ARG A 16 -18.50 -1.65 -25.33
C ARG A 16 -17.61 -0.70 -24.53
N THR A 17 -18.05 0.51 -24.23
CA THR A 17 -17.26 1.46 -23.43
C THR A 17 -17.27 1.09 -21.96
N VAL A 18 -18.40 0.63 -21.41
CA VAL A 18 -18.51 0.11 -20.03
C VAL A 18 -17.66 -1.15 -19.87
N ASP A 19 -17.73 -2.08 -20.83
CA ASP A 19 -16.91 -3.28 -20.85
C ASP A 19 -15.42 -2.93 -20.99
N ALA A 20 -15.05 -1.98 -21.86
CA ALA A 20 -13.67 -1.56 -21.99
C ALA A 20 -13.15 -0.87 -20.72
N VAL A 21 -13.98 -0.08 -20.03
CA VAL A 21 -13.63 0.54 -18.74
C VAL A 21 -13.52 -0.52 -17.64
N LEU A 22 -14.45 -1.47 -17.57
CA LEU A 22 -14.40 -2.60 -16.63
C LEU A 22 -13.22 -3.53 -16.90
N LEU A 23 -12.95 -3.86 -18.16
CA LEU A 23 -11.83 -4.70 -18.58
C LEU A 23 -10.50 -4.00 -18.37
N ARG A 24 -10.40 -2.68 -18.62
CA ARG A 24 -9.19 -1.91 -18.31
C ARG A 24 -8.98 -1.81 -16.79
N LYS A 25 -10.06 -1.67 -16.01
CA LYS A 25 -10.00 -1.69 -14.53
C LYS A 25 -9.66 -3.07 -13.98
N LYS A 26 -10.15 -4.14 -14.63
CA LYS A 26 -9.81 -5.53 -14.33
C LYS A 26 -8.37 -5.87 -14.75
N HIS A 27 -7.91 -5.37 -15.90
CA HIS A 27 -6.51 -5.49 -16.34
C HIS A 27 -5.56 -4.76 -15.37
N GLU A 28 -5.92 -3.57 -14.86
CA GLU A 28 -5.12 -2.92 -13.81
C GLU A 28 -5.07 -3.72 -12.49
N LEU A 29 -6.07 -4.57 -12.21
CA LEU A 29 -6.09 -5.49 -11.06
C LEU A 29 -5.34 -6.81 -11.31
N LEU A 30 -5.04 -7.16 -12.56
CA LEU A 30 -4.51 -8.45 -13.01
C LEU A 30 -3.23 -8.30 -13.84
N MET A 31 -2.42 -7.26 -13.61
CA MET A 31 -1.07 -7.14 -14.20
C MET A 31 -0.16 -8.27 -13.65
N ASP A 32 -0.28 -9.43 -14.30
CA ASP A 32 0.63 -10.58 -14.44
C ASP A 32 1.19 -11.22 -13.14
N ASP A 33 0.36 -12.12 -12.59
CA ASP A 33 0.63 -13.16 -11.56
C ASP A 33 0.80 -12.77 -10.09
N VAL A 34 0.84 -11.48 -9.74
CA VAL A 34 0.86 -11.07 -8.32
C VAL A 34 -0.42 -10.32 -7.93
N PRO A 35 -1.22 -10.84 -6.97
CA PRO A 35 -2.44 -10.16 -6.54
C PRO A 35 -2.14 -8.76 -5.98
N CYS A 36 -2.78 -7.73 -6.55
CA CYS A 36 -2.69 -6.37 -6.02
C CYS A 36 -3.53 -6.21 -4.74
N TYR A 37 -2.97 -6.60 -3.59
CA TYR A 37 -3.66 -6.51 -2.30
C TYR A 37 -4.09 -5.09 -1.94
N ILE A 38 -3.27 -4.11 -2.30
CA ILE A 38 -3.57 -2.69 -2.03
C ILE A 38 -4.70 -2.17 -2.92
N CYS A 39 -4.82 -2.66 -4.16
CA CYS A 39 -5.94 -2.32 -5.04
C CYS A 39 -7.26 -2.86 -4.47
N ALA A 40 -7.26 -4.07 -3.91
CA ALA A 40 -8.42 -4.62 -3.23
C ALA A 40 -8.80 -3.81 -1.97
N ALA A 41 -7.81 -3.30 -1.23
CA ALA A 41 -8.03 -2.43 -0.08
C ALA A 41 -8.59 -1.05 -0.49
N GLU A 42 -8.05 -0.44 -1.53
CA GLU A 42 -8.59 0.79 -2.14
C GLU A 42 -10.05 0.60 -2.57
N TRP A 43 -10.34 -0.48 -3.30
CA TRP A 43 -11.69 -0.76 -3.78
C TRP A 43 -12.68 -0.90 -2.60
N LYS A 44 -12.30 -1.63 -1.54
CA LYS A 44 -13.12 -1.74 -0.32
C LYS A 44 -13.39 -0.38 0.32
N LEU A 45 -12.40 0.51 0.37
CA LEU A 45 -12.58 1.86 0.93
C LEU A 45 -13.52 2.72 0.07
N GLN A 46 -13.38 2.67 -1.25
CA GLN A 46 -14.21 3.43 -2.18
C GLN A 46 -15.67 2.94 -2.18
N SER A 47 -15.88 1.62 -2.17
CA SER A 47 -17.20 1.01 -2.11
C SER A 47 -17.93 1.29 -0.79
N GLY A 48 -17.20 1.52 0.30
CA GLY A 48 -17.75 1.94 1.59
C GLY A 48 -18.23 3.39 1.66
N GLY A 49 -18.34 4.10 0.53
CA GLY A 49 -18.86 5.48 0.45
C GLY A 49 -17.86 6.57 0.86
N ARG A 50 -16.64 6.22 1.30
CA ARG A 50 -15.57 7.21 1.52
C ARG A 50 -14.97 7.61 0.18
N LYS A 51 -15.59 8.58 -0.49
CA LYS A 51 -14.96 9.24 -1.64
C LYS A 51 -13.70 9.98 -1.16
N ILE A 52 -12.58 9.70 -1.80
CA ILE A 52 -11.32 10.43 -1.59
C ILE A 52 -11.46 11.77 -2.30
N VAL A 53 -12.06 12.74 -1.62
CA VAL A 53 -12.19 14.12 -2.09
C VAL A 53 -11.05 14.91 -1.46
N THR A 54 -9.92 15.07 -2.14
CA THR A 54 -8.87 15.95 -1.58
C THR A 54 -7.96 16.63 -2.60
N GLU A 55 -7.95 16.23 -3.88
CA GLU A 55 -7.00 16.83 -4.84
C GLU A 55 -7.61 17.68 -5.96
N ARG A 56 -8.94 17.70 -6.16
CA ARG A 56 -9.55 18.68 -7.09
C ARG A 56 -9.23 20.13 -6.67
N ALA A 57 -9.16 20.41 -5.37
CA ALA A 57 -8.79 21.72 -4.85
C ALA A 57 -7.36 22.14 -5.27
N LYS A 58 -6.40 21.21 -5.23
CA LYS A 58 -4.99 21.52 -5.57
C LYS A 58 -4.79 21.87 -7.04
N LEU A 59 -5.63 21.37 -7.95
CA LEU A 59 -5.56 21.75 -9.36
C LEU A 59 -5.93 23.21 -9.57
N ILE A 60 -6.95 23.70 -8.85
CA ILE A 60 -7.36 25.10 -8.90
C ILE A 60 -6.22 25.98 -8.36
N GLU A 61 -5.58 25.57 -7.26
CA GLU A 61 -4.40 26.26 -6.70
C GLU A 61 -3.16 26.23 -7.62
N ASP A 62 -3.09 25.32 -8.59
CA ASP A 62 -1.96 25.20 -9.50
C ASP A 62 -2.05 26.19 -10.68
N GLU A 63 -3.24 26.70 -11.01
CA GLU A 63 -3.44 27.62 -12.15
C GLU A 63 -2.62 28.92 -12.00
N ASP A 64 -2.45 29.42 -10.78
CA ASP A 64 -1.67 30.62 -10.48
C ASP A 64 -0.15 30.34 -10.33
N LYS A 65 0.27 29.08 -10.34
CA LYS A 65 1.66 28.69 -10.09
C LYS A 65 2.44 28.50 -11.38
N CYS A 66 3.72 28.87 -11.35
CA CYS A 66 4.64 28.46 -12.41
C CYS A 66 4.76 26.93 -12.46
N GLU A 67 4.75 26.37 -13.66
CA GLU A 67 4.80 24.93 -13.93
C GLU A 67 6.04 24.28 -13.30
N ALA A 68 7.16 25.00 -13.27
CA ALA A 68 8.39 24.54 -12.62
C ALA A 68 8.22 24.34 -11.10
N THR A 69 7.41 25.19 -10.45
CA THR A 69 7.08 25.08 -9.03
C THR A 69 6.18 23.86 -8.80
N VAL A 70 5.15 23.68 -9.61
CA VAL A 70 4.23 22.53 -9.50
C VAL A 70 4.99 21.21 -9.67
N VAL A 71 5.87 21.12 -10.68
CA VAL A 71 6.73 19.92 -10.88
C VAL A 71 7.60 19.64 -9.66
N ARG A 72 8.17 20.68 -9.04
CA ARG A 72 8.98 20.54 -7.82
C ARG A 72 8.14 20.09 -6.62
N GLU A 73 6.95 20.65 -6.42
CA GLU A 73 6.03 20.26 -5.34
C GLU A 73 5.60 18.79 -5.47
N VAL A 74 5.24 18.35 -6.67
CA VAL A 74 4.87 16.94 -6.92
C VAL A 74 6.08 16.03 -6.68
N LYS A 75 7.28 16.41 -7.14
CA LYS A 75 8.51 15.65 -6.88
C LYS A 75 8.78 15.52 -5.37
N ASN A 76 8.68 16.61 -4.62
CA ASN A 76 8.90 16.62 -3.18
C ASN A 76 7.86 15.73 -2.48
N THR A 77 6.60 15.84 -2.88
CA THR A 77 5.51 14.99 -2.35
C THR A 77 5.82 13.51 -2.58
N LEU A 78 6.18 13.13 -3.81
CA LEU A 78 6.54 11.74 -4.14
C LEU A 78 7.78 11.26 -3.39
N THR A 79 8.74 12.13 -3.13
CA THR A 79 9.94 11.80 -2.34
C THR A 79 9.55 11.48 -0.89
N MET A 80 8.68 12.28 -0.29
CA MET A 80 8.14 12.03 1.06
C MET A 80 7.22 10.80 1.13
N MET A 81 6.69 10.33 -0.01
CA MET A 81 5.85 9.13 -0.09
C MET A 81 6.67 7.84 -0.23
N GLN A 82 7.98 7.92 -0.46
CA GLN A 82 8.82 6.73 -0.51
C GLN A 82 8.88 6.05 0.87
N PRO A 83 8.77 4.71 0.96
CA PRO A 83 8.80 3.99 2.23
C PRO A 83 10.00 4.34 3.11
N GLU A 84 11.16 4.60 2.52
CA GLU A 84 12.39 5.00 3.23
C GLU A 84 12.21 6.27 4.08
N SER A 85 11.21 7.11 3.77
CA SER A 85 10.94 8.37 4.48
C SER A 85 10.02 8.22 5.70
N TRP A 86 9.28 7.11 5.84
CA TRP A 86 8.23 6.99 6.86
C TRP A 86 8.02 5.58 7.42
N GLN A 87 8.56 4.53 6.79
CA GLN A 87 8.33 3.15 7.22
C GLN A 87 8.96 2.92 8.59
N ASN A 88 8.15 2.47 9.54
CA ASN A 88 8.64 2.11 10.86
C ASN A 88 9.25 0.70 10.81
N THR A 89 10.55 0.64 11.11
CA THR A 89 11.38 -0.57 11.11
C THR A 89 12.03 -0.81 12.48
N ALA A 90 11.47 -0.23 13.55
CA ALA A 90 12.05 -0.29 14.90
C ALA A 90 12.17 -1.72 15.44
N ILE A 91 11.19 -2.57 15.13
CA ILE A 91 11.24 -4.00 15.42
C ILE A 91 11.45 -4.77 14.11
N ASP A 92 12.55 -5.51 14.05
CA ASP A 92 12.80 -6.45 12.96
C ASP A 92 11.92 -7.69 13.11
N GLY A 93 10.97 -7.84 12.19
CA GLY A 93 10.05 -8.98 12.16
C GLY A 93 10.74 -10.31 11.88
N PHE A 94 11.88 -10.33 11.19
CA PHE A 94 12.63 -11.57 10.95
C PHE A 94 13.26 -12.07 12.24
N THR A 95 14.01 -11.19 12.93
CA THR A 95 14.59 -11.49 14.24
C THR A 95 13.51 -11.90 15.24
N LEU A 96 12.39 -11.17 15.32
CA LEU A 96 11.30 -11.52 16.25
C LEU A 96 10.71 -12.91 15.98
N LYS A 97 10.58 -13.31 14.71
CA LYS A 97 10.13 -14.67 14.34
C LYS A 97 11.13 -15.73 14.79
N ARG A 98 12.42 -15.52 14.50
CA ARG A 98 13.47 -16.45 14.92
C ARG A 98 13.50 -16.60 16.44
N ASP A 99 13.54 -15.49 17.18
CA ASP A 99 13.51 -15.47 18.64
C ASP A 99 12.27 -16.22 19.20
N THR A 100 11.13 -16.14 18.49
CA THR A 100 9.90 -16.83 18.87
C THR A 100 10.01 -18.33 18.66
N GLU A 101 10.54 -18.77 17.52
CA GLU A 101 10.73 -20.20 17.26
C GLU A 101 11.78 -20.80 18.20
N GLU A 102 12.87 -20.09 18.47
CA GLU A 102 13.87 -20.50 19.47
C GLU A 102 13.22 -20.66 20.85
N PHE A 103 12.45 -19.68 21.31
CA PHE A 103 11.76 -19.76 22.60
C PHE A 103 10.75 -20.91 22.69
N LEU A 104 10.01 -21.19 21.61
CA LEU A 104 9.00 -22.24 21.57
C LEU A 104 9.60 -23.65 21.43
N ASN A 105 10.77 -23.78 20.79
CA ASN A 105 11.44 -25.06 20.53
C ASN A 105 12.58 -25.39 21.51
N GLU A 106 13.11 -24.42 22.27
CA GLU A 106 14.07 -24.69 23.34
C GLU A 106 13.57 -25.85 24.20
N ASP A 107 14.45 -26.79 24.58
CA ASP A 107 14.07 -27.84 25.53
C ASP A 107 13.84 -27.16 26.88
N GLN A 108 12.59 -26.79 27.05
CA GLN A 108 12.14 -25.72 27.92
C GLN A 108 12.21 -26.21 29.40
N ASN A 109 12.74 -27.41 29.62
CA ASN A 109 12.99 -28.11 30.89
C ASN A 109 13.95 -27.33 31.81
N SER A 110 14.79 -26.45 31.26
CA SER A 110 15.71 -25.62 32.06
C SER A 110 15.02 -24.47 32.81
N LEU A 111 13.82 -24.05 32.38
CA LEU A 111 13.11 -22.92 32.96
C LEU A 111 12.01 -23.38 33.91
N SER A 112 11.91 -22.74 35.07
CA SER A 112 10.72 -22.91 35.91
C SER A 112 9.47 -22.37 35.20
N LEU A 113 8.29 -22.87 35.57
CA LEU A 113 7.01 -22.41 35.02
C LEU A 113 6.85 -20.89 35.12
N GLU A 114 7.28 -20.30 36.24
CA GLU A 114 7.21 -18.86 36.46
C GLU A 114 8.16 -18.08 35.52
N GLN A 115 9.39 -18.55 35.36
CA GLN A 115 10.35 -17.97 34.41
C GLN A 115 9.85 -18.07 32.98
N PHE A 116 9.28 -19.22 32.61
CA PHE A 116 8.68 -19.44 31.30
C PHE A 116 7.55 -18.44 31.03
N ARG A 117 6.61 -18.29 31.98
CA ARG A 117 5.51 -17.31 31.88
C ARG A 117 6.05 -15.89 31.72
N LYS A 118 7.06 -15.50 32.51
CA LYS A 118 7.67 -14.17 32.44
C LYS A 118 8.29 -13.91 31.07
N LYS A 119 9.08 -14.85 30.54
CA LYS A 119 9.67 -14.74 29.19
C LYS A 119 8.59 -14.66 28.11
N LEU A 120 7.54 -15.47 28.21
CA LEU A 120 6.42 -15.47 27.28
C LEU A 120 5.65 -14.15 27.31
N THR A 121 5.42 -13.55 28.49
CA THR A 121 4.82 -12.21 28.60
C THR A 121 5.66 -11.14 27.90
N ILE A 122 6.98 -11.20 28.06
CA ILE A 122 7.91 -10.27 27.37
C ILE A 122 7.82 -10.47 25.85
N LEU A 123 7.84 -11.72 25.38
CA LEU A 123 7.73 -12.06 23.97
C LEU A 123 6.40 -11.58 23.38
N SER A 124 5.28 -11.83 24.07
CA SER A 124 3.95 -11.35 23.65
C SER A 124 3.91 -9.83 23.55
N SER A 125 4.49 -9.12 24.53
CA SER A 125 4.57 -7.65 24.47
C SER A 125 5.38 -7.15 23.28
N ARG A 126 6.48 -7.83 22.92
CA ARG A 126 7.24 -7.51 21.70
C ARG A 126 6.40 -7.71 20.44
N TRP A 127 5.62 -8.80 20.38
CA TRP A 127 4.68 -9.04 19.29
C TRP A 127 3.59 -7.97 19.21
N ASP A 128 2.97 -7.58 20.31
CA ASP A 128 1.95 -6.52 20.32
C ASP A 128 2.50 -5.20 19.76
N LYS A 129 3.71 -4.81 20.16
CA LYS A 129 4.40 -3.63 19.61
C LYS A 129 4.67 -3.78 18.11
N TYR A 130 5.10 -4.96 17.67
CA TYR A 130 5.31 -5.24 16.25
C TYR A 130 4.01 -5.17 15.44
N ARG A 131 2.87 -5.60 16.00
CA ARG A 131 1.55 -5.46 15.34
C ARG A 131 1.18 -4.00 15.11
N ILE A 132 1.38 -3.15 16.12
CA ILE A 132 1.17 -1.70 15.98
C ILE A 132 2.03 -1.13 14.86
N GLN A 133 3.31 -1.55 14.76
CA GLN A 133 4.20 -1.17 13.66
C GLN A 133 3.69 -1.65 12.29
N GLN A 134 3.23 -2.89 12.18
CA GLN A 134 2.66 -3.43 10.94
C GLN A 134 1.42 -2.64 10.51
N ASP A 135 0.49 -2.39 11.43
CA ASP A 135 -0.74 -1.65 11.14
C ASP A 135 -0.44 -0.21 10.73
N PHE A 136 0.47 0.46 11.45
CA PHE A 136 0.95 1.78 11.05
C PHE A 136 1.49 1.78 9.61
N ASN A 137 2.36 0.81 9.29
CA ASN A 137 2.95 0.72 7.95
C ASN A 137 1.87 0.44 6.89
N LYS A 138 0.94 -0.49 7.12
CA LYS A 138 -0.16 -0.80 6.19
C LYS A 138 -1.05 0.42 5.94
N TRP A 139 -1.47 1.10 6.99
CA TRP A 139 -2.35 2.27 6.90
C TRP A 139 -1.66 3.45 6.23
N THR A 140 -0.40 3.72 6.57
CA THR A 140 0.39 4.78 5.94
C THR A 140 0.63 4.48 4.46
N THR A 141 0.96 3.24 4.11
CA THR A 141 1.10 2.78 2.72
C THR A 141 -0.18 3.03 1.93
N LEU A 142 -1.33 2.60 2.47
CA LEU A 142 -2.64 2.79 1.84
C LEU A 142 -2.96 4.28 1.68
N ARG A 143 -2.71 5.10 2.70
CA ARG A 143 -2.91 6.56 2.62
C ARG A 143 -2.10 7.20 1.49
N HIS A 144 -0.83 6.78 1.32
CA HIS A 144 0.00 7.26 0.23
C HIS A 144 -0.49 6.76 -1.13
N TRP A 145 -0.86 5.49 -1.22
CA TRP A 145 -1.41 4.90 -2.45
C TRP A 145 -2.61 5.67 -2.98
N LEU A 146 -3.55 6.01 -2.10
CA LEU A 146 -4.77 6.74 -2.45
C LEU A 146 -4.51 8.15 -3.00
N ARG A 147 -3.32 8.73 -2.80
CA ARG A 147 -2.92 10.04 -3.36
C ARG A 147 -2.34 9.94 -4.77
N LEU A 148 -1.83 8.77 -5.17
CA LEU A 148 -1.17 8.59 -6.46
C LEU A 148 -2.01 8.97 -7.68
N PRO A 149 -3.32 8.61 -7.76
CA PRO A 149 -4.12 8.92 -8.95
C PRO A 149 -4.17 10.41 -9.24
N ALA A 150 -4.25 11.24 -8.20
CA ALA A 150 -4.42 12.66 -8.38
C ALA A 150 -3.08 13.38 -8.59
N LEU A 151 -1.98 12.92 -7.99
CA LEU A 151 -0.62 13.34 -8.39
C LEU A 151 -0.32 13.00 -9.86
N ARG A 152 -0.75 11.81 -10.32
CA ARG A 152 -0.63 11.42 -11.72
C ARG A 152 -1.43 12.36 -12.62
N PHE A 153 -2.66 12.67 -12.24
CA PHE A 153 -3.50 13.59 -13.00
C PHE A 153 -2.89 14.98 -13.11
N ARG A 154 -2.36 15.55 -12.00
CA ARG A 154 -1.64 16.83 -12.01
C ARG A 154 -0.48 16.84 -13.01
N LEU A 155 0.32 15.77 -13.05
CA LEU A 155 1.41 15.63 -14.03
C LEU A 155 0.91 15.53 -15.47
N GLN A 156 -0.23 14.86 -15.71
CA GLN A 156 -0.82 14.74 -17.04
C GLN A 156 -1.35 16.08 -17.58
N VAL A 157 -2.00 16.87 -16.74
CA VAL A 157 -2.45 18.24 -17.09
C VAL A 157 -1.24 19.10 -17.46
N LEU A 158 -0.23 19.15 -16.59
CA LEU A 158 1.02 19.87 -16.87
C LEU A 158 1.70 19.41 -18.16
N GLU A 159 1.77 18.10 -18.40
CA GLU A 159 2.38 17.57 -19.62
C GLU A 159 1.64 18.02 -20.88
N LYS A 160 0.30 18.05 -20.82
CA LYS A 160 -0.55 18.51 -21.92
C LYS A 160 -0.30 20.00 -22.20
N ASP A 161 -0.31 20.84 -21.17
CA ASP A 161 -0.15 22.29 -21.32
C ASP A 161 1.23 22.66 -21.88
N LEU A 162 2.29 21.97 -21.41
CA LEU A 162 3.65 22.16 -21.88
C LEU A 162 3.86 21.71 -23.35
N LYS A 163 3.01 20.82 -23.87
CA LYS A 163 3.07 20.35 -25.27
C LYS A 163 2.31 21.27 -26.24
N ASN A 164 1.27 21.96 -25.77
CA ASN A 164 0.40 22.79 -26.63
C ASN A 164 1.07 24.10 -27.10
N GLY A 165 2.18 24.53 -26.48
CA GLY A 165 2.88 25.77 -26.82
C GLY A 165 4.06 25.61 -27.79
N LYS A 166 4.51 26.73 -28.38
CA LYS A 166 5.78 26.80 -29.13
C LYS A 166 6.94 26.34 -28.25
N GLN A 167 7.68 25.33 -28.69
CA GLN A 167 8.68 24.63 -27.88
C GLN A 167 9.94 25.46 -27.62
N SER A 168 9.91 26.28 -26.57
CA SER A 168 11.10 26.97 -26.06
C SER A 168 12.08 26.01 -25.37
N ARG A 169 13.35 26.40 -25.26
CA ARG A 169 14.37 25.64 -24.48
C ARG A 169 13.97 25.49 -23.01
N ARG A 170 13.19 26.44 -22.46
CA ARG A 170 12.67 26.36 -21.08
C ARG A 170 11.59 25.28 -20.99
N LEU A 171 10.60 25.29 -21.88
CA LEU A 171 9.51 24.31 -21.89
C LEU A 171 10.04 22.89 -22.07
N ARG A 172 10.98 22.66 -23.00
CA ARG A 172 11.63 21.36 -23.18
C ARG A 172 12.31 20.84 -21.91
N ARG A 173 12.98 21.73 -21.15
CA ARG A 173 13.60 21.39 -19.86
C ARG A 173 12.55 21.01 -18.80
N ILE A 174 11.44 21.75 -18.72
CA ILE A 174 10.37 21.46 -17.76
C ILE A 174 9.68 20.14 -18.15
N LEU A 175 9.37 19.92 -19.43
CA LEU A 175 8.79 18.67 -19.92
C LEU A 175 9.68 17.46 -19.61
N HIS A 176 11.00 17.59 -19.75
CA HIS A 176 11.94 16.54 -19.34
C HIS A 176 11.85 16.24 -17.83
N ARG A 177 11.74 17.27 -16.98
CA ARG A 177 11.53 17.11 -15.53
C ARG A 177 10.18 16.44 -15.23
N VAL A 178 9.11 16.77 -15.94
CA VAL A 178 7.80 16.10 -15.81
C VAL A 178 7.95 14.60 -16.05
N LYS A 179 8.63 14.19 -17.12
CA LYS A 179 8.90 12.77 -17.41
C LYS A 179 9.71 12.09 -16.31
N GLN A 180 10.73 12.76 -15.76
CA GLN A 180 11.47 12.24 -14.61
C GLN A 180 10.56 12.03 -13.38
N VAL A 181 9.67 12.98 -13.09
CA VAL A 181 8.74 12.88 -11.96
C VAL A 181 7.69 11.80 -12.19
N GLN A 182 7.23 11.59 -13.44
CA GLN A 182 6.37 10.46 -13.79
C GLN A 182 7.06 9.11 -13.54
N ASN A 183 8.35 8.97 -13.84
CA ASN A 183 9.12 7.77 -13.51
C ASN A 183 9.22 7.56 -11.99
N ILE A 184 9.45 8.63 -11.22
CA ILE A 184 9.44 8.58 -9.75
C ILE A 184 8.06 8.08 -9.26
N LEU A 185 6.97 8.59 -9.84
CA LEU A 185 5.61 8.16 -9.47
C LEU A 185 5.40 6.66 -9.69
N GLN A 186 5.89 6.10 -10.80
CA GLN A 186 5.78 4.65 -11.04
C GLN A 186 6.62 3.84 -10.06
N ASN A 187 7.82 4.32 -9.73
CA ASN A 187 8.67 3.67 -8.72
C ASN A 187 8.01 3.69 -7.34
N VAL A 188 7.46 4.84 -6.92
CA VAL A 188 6.69 4.96 -5.67
C VAL A 188 5.49 4.02 -5.68
N LYS A 189 4.73 3.96 -6.78
CA LYS A 189 3.61 3.03 -6.93
C LYS A 189 4.04 1.59 -6.65
N LYS A 190 5.10 1.12 -7.31
CA LYS A 190 5.62 -0.24 -7.12
C LYS A 190 6.04 -0.49 -5.67
N LYS A 191 6.85 0.41 -5.09
CA LYS A 191 7.28 0.30 -3.69
C LYS A 191 6.11 0.22 -2.71
N LEU A 192 5.07 1.04 -2.88
CA LEU A 192 3.89 1.00 -2.02
C LEU A 192 3.11 -0.31 -2.16
N GLN A 193 2.99 -0.85 -3.38
CA GLN A 193 2.39 -2.15 -3.60
C GLN A 193 3.15 -3.26 -2.87
N ASP A 194 4.48 -3.27 -2.98
CA ASP A 194 5.35 -4.27 -2.37
C ASP A 194 5.28 -4.20 -0.82
N VAL A 195 5.39 -3.00 -0.25
CA VAL A 195 5.31 -2.79 1.21
C VAL A 195 3.96 -3.25 1.76
N TYR A 196 2.86 -2.90 1.10
CA TYR A 196 1.54 -3.34 1.55
C TYR A 196 1.39 -4.86 1.48
N ALA A 197 1.92 -5.48 0.42
CA ALA A 197 1.86 -6.93 0.24
C ALA A 197 2.59 -7.68 1.36
N ILE A 198 3.79 -7.23 1.76
CA ILE A 198 4.57 -7.83 2.85
C ILE A 198 3.72 -7.90 4.13
N PHE A 199 3.21 -6.77 4.59
CA PHE A 199 2.44 -6.71 5.84
C PHE A 199 1.03 -7.32 5.71
N HIS A 200 0.49 -7.41 4.50
CA HIS A 200 -0.77 -8.13 4.24
C HIS A 200 -0.59 -9.63 4.39
N LEU A 201 0.44 -10.19 3.76
CA LEU A 201 0.76 -11.62 3.82
C LEU A 201 1.18 -12.03 5.23
N GLU A 202 1.92 -11.19 5.93
CA GLU A 202 2.35 -11.48 7.30
C GLU A 202 1.16 -11.58 8.27
N GLY A 203 0.12 -10.79 8.05
CA GLY A 203 -1.16 -10.91 8.77
C GLY A 203 -1.88 -12.24 8.57
N LYS A 204 -1.51 -13.03 7.55
CA LYS A 204 -2.03 -14.36 7.24
C LYS A 204 -1.05 -15.49 7.56
N SER A 205 0.11 -15.18 8.12
CA SER A 205 1.15 -16.16 8.44
C SER A 205 0.84 -16.94 9.73
N VAL A 206 1.68 -17.92 10.04
CA VAL A 206 1.69 -18.63 11.33
C VAL A 206 1.97 -17.72 12.54
N TYR A 207 2.39 -16.48 12.28
CA TYR A 207 2.61 -15.43 13.28
C TYR A 207 1.44 -14.43 13.35
N SER A 208 0.31 -14.73 12.70
CA SER A 208 -0.91 -13.96 12.92
C SER A 208 -1.33 -14.04 14.38
N GLU A 209 -1.87 -12.95 14.93
CA GLU A 209 -2.20 -12.81 16.35
C GLU A 209 -2.99 -14.00 16.91
N MET A 210 -4.04 -14.44 16.20
CA MET A 210 -4.86 -15.56 16.64
C MET A 210 -4.06 -16.87 16.67
N VAL A 211 -3.25 -17.15 15.64
CA VAL A 211 -2.44 -18.38 15.58
C VAL A 211 -1.36 -18.33 16.66
N LEU A 212 -0.69 -17.20 16.83
CA LEU A 212 0.35 -17.03 17.81
C LEU A 212 -0.18 -17.17 19.25
N ARG A 213 -1.34 -16.58 19.56
CA ARG A 213 -2.01 -16.78 20.85
C ARG A 213 -2.30 -18.25 21.14
N LYS A 214 -2.78 -19.00 20.14
CA LYS A 214 -3.01 -20.45 20.27
C LYS A 214 -1.72 -21.21 20.53
N ARG A 215 -0.64 -20.89 19.80
CA ARG A 215 0.68 -21.49 20.00
C ARG A 215 1.24 -21.21 21.40
N PHE A 216 1.09 -19.99 21.89
CA PHE A 216 1.51 -19.59 23.23
C PHE A 216 0.72 -20.31 24.32
N ALA A 217 -0.59 -20.44 24.17
CA ALA A 217 -1.43 -21.21 25.10
C ALA A 217 -1.00 -22.68 25.12
N ALA A 218 -0.83 -23.31 23.95
CA ALA A 218 -0.38 -24.69 23.84
C ALA A 218 1.00 -24.92 24.49
N ALA A 219 1.92 -23.97 24.36
CA ALA A 219 3.23 -24.04 25.00
C ALA A 219 3.13 -23.96 26.54
N ILE A 220 2.24 -23.12 27.09
CA ILE A 220 1.95 -23.08 28.53
C ILE A 220 1.36 -24.42 29.01
N ASP A 221 0.39 -24.97 28.29
CA ASP A 221 -0.26 -26.23 28.66
C ASP A 221 0.75 -27.38 28.68
N HIS A 222 1.59 -27.46 27.65
CA HIS A 222 2.69 -28.42 27.60
C HIS A 222 3.65 -28.26 28.80
N LYS A 223 4.00 -27.02 29.15
CA LYS A 223 4.82 -26.74 30.33
C LYS A 223 4.20 -27.15 31.65
N LEU A 224 2.91 -26.93 31.80
CA LEU A 224 2.17 -27.33 32.99
C LEU A 224 2.18 -28.86 33.15
N LEU A 225 2.01 -29.60 32.05
CA LEU A 225 2.08 -31.07 32.06
C LEU A 225 3.47 -31.57 32.44
N GLN A 226 4.52 -30.97 31.87
CA GLN A 226 5.90 -31.33 32.22
C GLN A 226 6.25 -31.05 33.68
N SER A 227 5.71 -29.97 34.28
CA SER A 227 5.97 -29.64 35.69
C SER A 227 5.25 -30.54 36.70
N ARG A 228 4.31 -31.39 36.25
CA ARG A 228 3.58 -32.35 37.09
C ARG A 228 4.25 -33.73 37.16
N HIS A 229 5.20 -34.00 36.26
CA HIS A 229 5.98 -35.22 36.21
C HIS A 229 7.38 -34.97 36.79
#